data_AF-A0A2M8QWI8-F1
#
_entry.id   AF-A0A2M8QWI8-F1
#
_cell.length_a   1.000
_cell.length_b   1.000
_cell.length_c   1.000
_cell.angle_alpha   90.00
_cell.angle_beta   90.00
_cell.angle_gamma   90.00
#
_symmetry.space_group_name_H-M   'P 1'
#
loop_
_entity.id
_entity.type
_entity.pdbx_description
1 polymer ?
#
loop_
_entity_poly.entity_id
_entity_poly.type
_entity_poly.pdbx_seq_one_letter_code
_entity_poly.pdbx_strand_id
1 'polypeptide(L)'
;QLAEALERGPNTPVRELDILPPDERAYLLEELNRTAVTYPEQRCIHELFEAQVRRAPDAVAVVCAEERVSYGELNARANQLAHHL
;
A
#
# COMPACT_ATOMS: atom_id res chain seq x y z
N GLN A 1 5.23 -35.27 -9.44
CA GLN A 1 5.59 -34.02 -8.73
C GLN A 1 6.50 -34.29 -7.54
N LEU A 2 6.03 -34.74 -6.38
CA LEU A 2 6.91 -34.96 -5.22
C LEU A 2 7.83 -36.19 -5.39
N ALA A 3 7.30 -37.30 -5.92
CA ALA A 3 8.10 -38.47 -6.29
C ALA A 3 9.16 -38.16 -7.37
N GLU A 4 8.79 -37.38 -8.40
CA GLU A 4 9.75 -36.93 -9.42
C GLU A 4 10.81 -35.97 -8.87
N ALA A 5 10.47 -35.11 -7.92
CA ALA A 5 11.43 -34.21 -7.28
C ALA A 5 12.48 -34.99 -6.47
N LEU A 6 12.07 -36.07 -5.81
CA LEU A 6 12.97 -37.00 -5.11
C LEU A 6 13.85 -37.81 -6.06
N GLU A 7 13.33 -38.18 -7.24
CA GLU A 7 14.10 -38.89 -8.28
C GLU A 7 15.14 -38.00 -8.98
N ARG A 8 14.83 -36.72 -9.23
CA ARG A 8 15.73 -35.79 -9.94
C ARG A 8 16.81 -35.17 -9.05
N GLY A 9 16.63 -35.18 -7.73
CA GLY A 9 17.55 -34.53 -6.79
C GLY A 9 17.61 -35.25 -5.43
N PRO A 10 18.20 -36.45 -5.34
CA PRO A 10 18.19 -37.26 -4.12
C PRO A 10 18.95 -36.63 -2.94
N ASN A 11 19.88 -35.70 -3.21
CA ASN A 11 20.62 -34.95 -2.18
C ASN A 11 20.00 -33.57 -1.86
N THR A 12 18.86 -33.22 -2.45
CA THR A 12 18.18 -31.95 -2.15
C THR A 12 17.62 -32.01 -0.72
N PRO A 13 17.90 -31.00 0.12
CA PRO A 13 17.31 -30.94 1.46
C PRO A 13 15.78 -30.98 1.37
N VAL A 14 15.13 -31.82 2.19
CA VAL A 14 13.67 -32.03 2.16
C VAL A 14 12.87 -30.72 2.24
N ARG A 15 13.38 -29.72 2.98
CA ARG A 15 12.77 -28.39 3.13
C ARG A 15 12.75 -27.53 1.85
N GLU A 16 13.52 -27.90 0.83
CA GLU A 16 13.67 -27.16 -0.43
C GLU A 16 12.90 -27.82 -1.58
N LEU A 17 12.25 -28.96 -1.32
CA LEU A 17 11.42 -29.64 -2.32
C LEU A 17 10.16 -28.81 -2.59
N ASP A 18 9.88 -28.54 -3.86
CA ASP A 18 8.60 -27.97 -4.26
C ASP A 18 7.53 -29.08 -4.21
N ILE A 19 6.69 -29.00 -3.17
CA ILE A 19 5.68 -30.01 -2.87
C ILE A 19 4.30 -29.64 -3.42
N LEU A 20 4.13 -28.39 -3.86
CA LEU A 20 2.84 -27.89 -4.33
C LEU A 20 2.66 -28.17 -5.82
N PRO A 21 1.46 -28.63 -6.23
CA PRO A 21 1.12 -28.67 -7.64
C PRO A 21 1.22 -27.28 -8.29
N PRO A 22 1.66 -27.19 -9.57
CA PRO A 22 1.81 -25.92 -10.27
C PRO A 22 0.54 -25.06 -10.25
N ASP A 23 -0.63 -25.68 -10.38
CA ASP A 23 -1.92 -24.97 -10.38
C ASP A 23 -2.25 -24.39 -8.99
N GLU A 24 -1.98 -25.16 -7.92
CA GLU A 24 -2.17 -24.69 -6.55
C GLU A 24 -1.18 -23.59 -6.20
N ARG A 25 0.07 -23.74 -6.64
CA ARG A 25 1.11 -22.71 -6.50
C ARG A 25 0.72 -21.43 -7.24
N ALA A 26 0.22 -21.53 -8.47
CA ALA A 26 -0.23 -20.37 -9.24
C ALA A 26 -1.42 -19.68 -8.56
N TYR A 27 -2.39 -20.44 -8.04
CA TYR A 27 -3.49 -19.86 -7.26
C TYR A 27 -2.99 -19.07 -6.04
N LEU A 28 -2.08 -19.66 -5.24
CA LEU A 28 -1.57 -19.01 -4.03
C LEU A 28 -0.68 -17.80 -4.31
N LEU A 29 0.16 -17.87 -5.33
CA LEU A 29 1.17 -16.84 -5.61
C LEU A 29 0.68 -15.76 -6.58
N GLU A 30 -0.26 -16.07 -7.46
CA GLU A 30 -0.72 -15.14 -8.50
C GLU A 30 -2.16 -14.71 -8.27
N GLU A 31 -3.10 -15.65 -8.14
CA GLU A 31 -4.53 -15.33 -8.03
C GLU A 31 -4.82 -14.54 -6.75
N LEU A 32 -4.34 -15.05 -5.61
CA LEU A 32 -4.53 -14.38 -4.31
C LEU A 32 -3.72 -13.07 -4.16
N ASN A 33 -2.62 -12.93 -4.90
CA ASN A 33 -1.79 -11.71 -4.88
C ASN A 33 -2.10 -10.76 -6.04
N ARG A 34 -3.24 -10.91 -6.72
CA ARG A 34 -3.70 -9.98 -7.77
C ARG A 34 -4.23 -8.68 -7.15
N THR A 35 -3.37 -7.96 -6.43
CA THR A 35 -3.67 -6.68 -5.76
C THR A 35 -3.14 -5.48 -6.53
N ALA A 36 -2.59 -5.69 -7.73
CA ALA A 36 -2.10 -4.62 -8.58
C ALA A 36 -3.26 -3.71 -9.02
N VAL A 37 -3.21 -2.45 -8.59
CA VAL A 37 -4.18 -1.41 -8.94
C VAL A 37 -3.40 -0.17 -9.32
N THR A 38 -3.78 0.47 -10.43
CA THR A 38 -3.17 1.75 -10.84
C THR A 38 -3.59 2.85 -9.87
N TYR A 39 -2.61 3.58 -9.34
CA TYR A 39 -2.82 4.76 -8.50
C TYR A 39 -1.89 5.89 -8.96
N PRO A 40 -2.14 7.15 -8.57
CA PRO A 40 -1.32 8.28 -9.01
C PRO A 40 0.03 8.32 -8.28
N GLU A 41 0.99 7.49 -8.72
CA GLU A 41 2.35 7.35 -8.17
C GLU A 41 3.19 8.63 -8.22
N GLN A 42 2.88 9.51 -9.17
CA GLN A 42 3.63 10.75 -9.40
C GLN A 42 3.23 11.88 -8.43
N ARG A 43 2.18 11.68 -7.62
CA ARG A 43 1.70 12.70 -6.69
C ARG A 43 2.20 12.42 -5.28
N CYS A 44 2.72 13.46 -4.66
CA CYS A 44 3.03 13.45 -3.25
C CYS A 44 1.74 13.48 -2.41
N ILE A 45 1.81 12.95 -1.18
CA ILE A 45 0.68 12.95 -0.26
C ILE A 45 0.16 14.36 0.04
N HIS A 46 1.05 15.36 0.15
CA HIS A 46 0.64 16.75 0.37
C HIS A 46 -0.14 17.33 -0.81
N GLU A 47 0.16 16.94 -2.05
CA GLU A 47 -0.59 17.38 -3.24
C GLU A 47 -1.99 16.77 -3.28
N LEU A 48 -2.13 15.51 -2.84
CA LEU A 48 -3.44 14.86 -2.66
C LEU A 48 -4.25 15.55 -1.56
N PHE A 49 -3.60 15.94 -0.46
CA PHE A 49 -4.21 16.70 0.62
C PHE A 49 -4.67 18.07 0.13
N GLU A 50 -3.84 18.83 -0.57
CA GLU A 50 -4.22 20.13 -1.15
C GLU A 50 -5.38 20.02 -2.14
N ALA A 51 -5.44 18.93 -2.91
CA ALA A 51 -6.59 18.67 -3.77
C ALA A 51 -7.88 18.47 -2.95
N GLN A 52 -7.81 17.82 -1.80
CA GLN A 52 -8.93 17.69 -0.87
C GLN A 52 -9.31 19.04 -0.25
N VAL A 53 -8.33 19.86 0.12
CA VAL A 53 -8.55 21.22 0.66
C VAL A 53 -9.32 22.08 -0.35
N ARG A 54 -8.96 22.02 -1.65
CA ARG A 54 -9.68 22.74 -2.70
C ARG A 54 -11.12 22.28 -2.89
N ARG A 55 -11.40 20.99 -2.63
CA ARG A 55 -12.74 20.41 -2.80
C ARG A 55 -13.67 20.72 -1.64
N ALA A 56 -13.15 20.74 -0.41
CA ALA A 56 -13.94 20.91 0.79
C ALA A 56 -13.14 21.67 1.87
N PRO A 57 -12.90 22.98 1.68
CA PRO A 57 -12.02 23.75 2.57
C PRO A 57 -12.59 23.83 4.00
N ASP A 58 -13.91 23.96 4.13
CA ASP A 58 -14.58 24.14 5.41
C ASP A 58 -14.89 22.80 6.13
N ALA A 59 -14.62 21.66 5.48
CA ALA A 59 -14.83 20.37 6.11
C ALA A 59 -13.80 20.14 7.21
N VAL A 60 -14.22 19.49 8.30
CA VAL A 60 -13.35 19.17 9.44
C VAL A 60 -12.31 18.13 9.01
N ALA A 61 -11.02 18.47 9.12
CA ALA A 61 -9.90 17.60 8.81
C ALA A 61 -9.33 16.89 10.04
N VAL A 62 -9.27 17.61 11.17
CA VAL A 62 -8.71 17.13 12.43
C VAL A 62 -9.66 17.46 13.57
N VAL A 63 -9.86 16.51 14.48
CA VAL A 63 -10.55 16.71 15.75
C VAL A 63 -9.59 16.31 16.87
N CYS A 64 -9.34 17.22 17.80
CA CYS A 64 -8.52 16.99 18.98
C CYS A 64 -9.27 17.52 20.20
N ALA A 65 -9.82 16.64 21.03
CA ALA A 65 -10.74 17.00 22.10
C ALA A 65 -11.90 17.89 21.57
N GLU A 66 -12.11 19.08 22.14
CA GLU A 66 -13.13 20.04 21.69
C GLU A 66 -12.70 20.85 20.46
N GLU A 67 -11.41 20.81 20.10
CA GLU A 67 -10.90 21.56 18.96
C GLU A 67 -11.19 20.83 17.65
N ARG A 68 -11.62 21.60 16.66
CA ARG A 68 -11.85 21.16 15.29
C ARG A 68 -11.10 22.09 14.36
N VAL A 69 -10.34 21.50 13.45
CA VAL A 69 -9.58 22.24 12.44
C VAL A 69 -10.07 21.80 11.07
N SER A 70 -10.48 22.75 10.25
CA SER A 70 -10.89 22.50 8.88
C SER A 70 -9.70 22.17 7.97
N TYR A 71 -9.97 21.58 6.81
CA TYR A 71 -8.93 21.33 5.79
C TYR A 71 -8.23 22.63 5.39
N GLY A 72 -8.97 23.72 5.21
CA GLY A 72 -8.43 25.04 4.86
C GLY A 72 -7.48 25.59 5.92
N GLU A 73 -7.90 25.57 7.18
CA GLU A 73 -7.08 26.05 8.30
C GLU A 73 -5.81 25.21 8.49
N LEU A 74 -5.94 23.88 8.40
CA LEU A 74 -4.79 22.97 8.53
C LEU A 74 -3.77 23.21 7.42
N ASN A 75 -4.24 23.37 6.18
CA ASN A 75 -3.39 23.65 5.03
C ASN A 75 -2.66 24.99 5.17
N ALA A 76 -3.35 26.04 5.62
CA ALA A 76 -2.75 27.35 5.83
C ALA A 76 -1.63 27.30 6.89
N ARG A 77 -1.86 26.63 8.02
CA ARG A 77 -0.86 26.46 9.09
C ARG A 77 0.33 25.63 8.61
N ALA A 78 0.09 24.54 7.88
CA ALA A 78 1.15 23.70 7.32
C ALA A 78 2.02 24.46 6.31
N ASN A 79 1.39 25.23 5.41
CA ASN A 79 2.10 26.05 4.44
C ASN A 79 2.93 27.14 5.11
N GLN A 80 2.40 27.80 6.14
CA GLN A 80 3.19 28.76 6.91
C GLN A 80 4.46 28.11 7.47
N LEU A 81 4.35 26.95 8.12
CA LEU A 81 5.51 26.24 8.65
C LEU A 81 6.49 25.83 7.55
N ALA A 82 6.01 25.33 6.41
CA ALA A 82 6.85 24.94 5.28
C ALA A 82 7.66 26.09 4.67
N HIS A 83 7.17 27.34 4.74
CA HIS A 83 7.95 28.50 4.32
C HIS A 83 8.99 28.95 5.35
N HIS A 84 8.84 28.53 6.62
CA HIS A 84 9.79 28.86 7.68
C HIS A 84 10.92 27.82 7.82
N LEU A 85 10.78 26.64 7.19
CA LEU A 85 11.75 25.55 7.18
C LEU A 85 12.55 25.53 5.88
#